data_AF-A0A0S8A735-F1
#
_entry.id   AF-A0A0S8A735-F1
#
_cell.length_a   1.000
_cell.length_b   1.000
_cell.length_c   1.000
_cell.angle_alpha   90.00
_cell.angle_beta   90.00
_cell.angle_gamma   90.00
#
_symmetry.space_group_name_H-M   'P 1'
#
loop_
_entity.id
_entity.type
_entity.pdbx_description
1 polymer ?
#
loop_
_entity_poly.entity_id
_entity_poly.type
_entity_poly.pdbx_seq_one_letter_code
_entity_poly.pdbx_strand_id
1 'polypeptide(L)'
;MNIVEKSVAATNVIGIKTFTSSTLETDPQSARIPELWQRLFSESIEEQIPNKVSEGLLYGIYSDYDSEQRGLFSVTAGWQVSTVNAVPEGFVATEIPKGDYLVFIEEGDMPTVIYS
;
A
#
# COMPACT_ATOMS: atom_id res chain seq x y z
N MET A 1 -15.12 9.31 -0.62
CA MET A 1 -13.89 9.78 0.04
C MET A 1 -14.15 10.61 1.30
N ASN A 2 -14.23 9.95 2.46
CA ASN A 2 -14.19 10.61 3.77
C ASN A 2 -12.74 10.62 4.26
N ILE A 3 -12.18 11.80 4.51
CA ILE A 3 -10.85 11.95 5.09
C ILE A 3 -11.02 12.13 6.60
N VAL A 4 -10.49 11.20 7.39
CA VAL A 4 -10.49 11.31 8.84
C VAL A 4 -9.05 11.35 9.34
N GLU A 5 -8.74 12.35 10.16
CA GLU A 5 -7.52 12.36 10.96
C GLU A 5 -7.71 11.31 12.06
N LYS A 6 -6.90 10.26 12.03
CA LYS A 6 -6.99 9.15 12.97
C LYS A 6 -5.65 8.93 13.63
N SER A 7 -5.68 8.83 14.95
CA SER A 7 -4.54 8.33 15.70
C SER A 7 -4.40 6.83 15.41
N VAL A 8 -3.35 6.47 14.66
CA VAL A 8 -3.04 5.10 14.28
C VAL A 8 -2.04 4.56 15.30
N ALA A 9 -2.35 3.40 15.89
CA ALA A 9 -1.40 2.69 16.73
C ALA A 9 -0.21 2.22 15.88
N ALA A 10 0.90 1.86 16.53
CA ALA A 10 1.99 1.24 15.80
C ALA A 10 1.48 -0.04 15.11
N THR A 11 1.63 -0.11 13.80
CA THR A 11 1.08 -1.17 12.96
C THR A 11 2.15 -1.71 12.03
N ASN A 12 2.14 -3.02 11.85
CA ASN A 12 3.03 -3.71 10.92
C ASN A 12 2.25 -4.09 9.66
N VAL A 13 2.85 -3.84 8.50
CA VAL A 13 2.28 -4.19 7.20
C VAL A 13 3.29 -5.01 6.41
N ILE A 14 2.84 -6.10 5.79
CA ILE A 14 3.61 -6.85 4.81
C ILE A 14 2.91 -6.73 3.45
N GLY A 15 3.69 -6.51 2.39
CA GLY A 15 3.14 -6.40 1.04
C GLY A 15 4.19 -6.22 -0.04
N ILE A 16 3.76 -5.70 -1.19
CA ILE A 16 4.62 -5.42 -2.34
C ILE A 16 4.86 -3.92 -2.49
N LYS A 17 6.05 -3.56 -3.00
CA LYS A 17 6.51 -2.17 -3.11
C LYS A 17 6.85 -1.82 -4.54
N THR A 18 6.50 -0.60 -4.95
CA THR A 18 6.99 0.01 -6.18
C THR A 18 7.58 1.39 -5.90
N PHE A 19 8.42 1.86 -6.81
CA PHE A 19 8.95 3.22 -6.81
C PHE A 19 8.38 3.95 -8.02
N THR A 20 7.87 5.17 -7.81
CA THR A 20 7.26 5.97 -8.85
C THR A 20 7.46 7.47 -8.60
N SER A 21 6.94 8.32 -9.48
CA SER A 21 6.91 9.77 -9.29
C SER A 21 5.60 10.34 -9.81
N SER A 22 5.25 11.56 -9.37
CA SER A 22 4.06 12.25 -9.87
C SER A 22 4.02 12.35 -11.40
N THR A 23 5.18 12.49 -12.05
CA THR A 23 5.28 12.55 -13.52
C THR A 23 4.92 11.22 -14.19
N LEU A 24 5.34 10.09 -13.61
CA LEU A 24 5.02 8.76 -14.15
C LEU A 24 3.54 8.41 -13.94
N GLU A 25 2.96 8.82 -12.81
CA GLU A 25 1.55 8.57 -12.49
C GLU A 25 0.57 9.46 -13.29
N THR A 26 1.06 10.47 -14.01
CA THR A 26 0.21 11.34 -14.86
C THR A 26 -0.14 10.68 -16.20
N ASP A 27 0.69 9.75 -16.69
CA ASP A 27 0.43 8.99 -17.92
C ASP A 27 -0.03 7.56 -17.56
N PRO A 28 -1.25 7.15 -17.95
CA PRO A 28 -1.76 5.80 -17.69
C PRO A 28 -0.87 4.66 -18.18
N GLN A 29 -0.03 4.86 -19.20
CA GLN A 29 0.87 3.83 -19.72
C GLN A 29 2.14 3.66 -18.88
N SER A 30 2.52 4.66 -18.08
CA SER A 30 3.68 4.60 -17.19
C SER A 30 3.33 4.57 -15.71
N ALA A 31 2.05 4.72 -15.37
CA ALA A 31 1.53 4.72 -14.01
C ALA A 31 1.77 3.35 -13.35
N ARG A 32 2.44 3.36 -12.20
CA ARG A 32 2.85 2.14 -11.48
C ARG A 32 1.94 1.83 -10.31
N ILE A 33 1.21 2.81 -9.78
CA ILE A 33 0.26 2.58 -8.69
C ILE A 33 -0.89 1.66 -9.14
N PRO A 34 -1.54 1.87 -10.30
CA PRO A 34 -2.58 0.95 -10.77
C PRO A 34 -2.06 -0.46 -10.99
N GLU A 35 -0.88 -0.60 -11.59
CA GLU A 35 -0.21 -1.90 -11.81
C GLU A 35 0.10 -2.60 -10.48
N LEU A 36 0.58 -1.86 -9.47
CA LEU A 36 0.82 -2.38 -8.13
C LEU A 36 -0.44 -2.99 -7.53
N TRP A 37 -1.59 -2.29 -7.59
CA TRP A 37 -2.85 -2.80 -7.10
C TRP A 37 -3.34 -4.00 -7.91
N GLN A 38 -3.28 -3.93 -9.24
CA GLN A 38 -3.64 -5.06 -10.09
C GLN A 38 -2.86 -6.31 -9.69
N ARG A 39 -1.54 -6.18 -9.55
CA ARG A 39 -0.65 -7.26 -9.15
C ARG A 39 -1.00 -7.83 -7.79
N LEU A 40 -1.28 -6.96 -6.81
CA LEU A 40 -1.67 -7.34 -5.45
C LEU A 40 -2.85 -8.32 -5.45
N PHE A 41 -3.88 -8.03 -6.27
CA PHE A 41 -5.08 -8.85 -6.33
C PHE A 41 -4.95 -10.03 -7.29
N SER A 42 -4.30 -9.85 -8.45
CA SER A 42 -4.18 -10.92 -9.45
C SER A 42 -3.24 -12.04 -9.01
N GLU A 43 -2.20 -11.73 -8.23
CA GLU A 43 -1.24 -12.71 -7.70
C GLU A 43 -1.68 -13.31 -6.34
N SER A 44 -2.90 -13.02 -5.88
CA SER A 44 -3.41 -13.44 -4.56
C SER A 44 -2.41 -13.17 -3.44
N ILE A 45 -1.77 -11.99 -3.44
CA ILE A 45 -0.70 -11.64 -2.50
C ILE A 45 -1.18 -11.77 -1.05
N GLU A 46 -2.45 -11.50 -0.79
CA GLU A 46 -3.08 -11.67 0.52
C GLU A 46 -2.88 -13.07 1.12
N GLU A 47 -2.99 -14.12 0.30
CA GLU A 47 -2.90 -15.51 0.73
C GLU A 47 -1.46 -15.93 1.05
N GLN A 48 -0.49 -15.18 0.54
CA GLN A 48 0.94 -15.42 0.73
C GLN A 48 1.47 -14.72 1.99
N ILE A 49 0.69 -13.85 2.61
CA ILE A 49 1.11 -13.07 3.80
C ILE A 49 0.90 -13.88 5.08
N PRO A 50 1.98 -14.22 5.81
CA PRO A 50 1.86 -14.88 7.10
C PRO A 50 1.47 -13.89 8.20
N ASN A 51 0.94 -14.41 9.31
CA ASN A 51 0.61 -13.64 10.52
C ASN A 51 -0.37 -12.48 10.28
N LYS A 52 -1.18 -12.55 9.22
CA LYS A 52 -2.24 -11.58 8.94
C LYS A 52 -3.23 -11.54 10.11
N VAL A 53 -3.62 -10.33 10.49
CA VAL A 53 -4.68 -10.15 11.49
C VAL A 53 -6.02 -10.54 10.83
N SER A 54 -6.90 -11.26 11.54
CA SER A 54 -8.16 -11.77 10.96
C SER A 54 -9.08 -10.68 10.39
N GLU A 55 -9.04 -9.48 10.97
CA GLU A 55 -9.69 -8.26 10.46
C GLU A 55 -8.65 -7.24 9.97
N GLY A 56 -7.52 -7.73 9.45
CA GLY A 56 -6.39 -6.91 9.04
C GLY A 56 -6.77 -6.00 7.88
N LEU A 57 -6.61 -4.69 8.10
CA LEU A 57 -6.87 -3.70 7.05
C LEU A 57 -5.82 -3.81 5.93
N LEU A 58 -6.25 -3.51 4.71
CA LEU A 58 -5.38 -3.28 3.57
C LEU A 58 -4.86 -1.84 3.60
N TYR A 59 -3.56 -1.66 3.39
CA TYR A 59 -2.89 -0.37 3.43
C TYR A 59 -2.22 -0.07 2.09
N GLY A 60 -2.35 1.17 1.63
CA GLY A 60 -1.50 1.79 0.61
C GLY A 60 -0.63 2.86 1.27
N ILE A 61 0.64 2.54 1.53
CA ILE A 61 1.58 3.40 2.25
C ILE A 61 2.43 4.14 1.23
N TYR A 62 2.41 5.46 1.28
CA TYR A 62 3.28 6.32 0.48
C TYR A 62 4.41 6.84 1.35
N SER A 63 5.65 6.57 0.97
CA SER A 63 6.82 6.89 1.79
C SER A 63 8.06 7.15 0.93
N ASP A 64 9.19 7.43 1.57
CA ASP A 64 10.48 7.67 0.92
C ASP A 64 10.41 8.81 -0.13
N TYR A 65 9.66 9.86 0.19
CA TYR A 65 9.57 11.05 -0.66
C TYR A 65 10.94 11.71 -0.80
N ASP A 66 11.46 11.73 -2.03
CA ASP A 66 12.62 12.53 -2.38
C ASP A 66 12.19 14.01 -2.40
N SER A 67 12.87 14.82 -1.58
CA SER A 67 12.66 16.26 -1.49
C SER A 67 13.08 17.03 -2.75
N GLU A 68 13.76 16.38 -3.70
CA GLU A 68 14.19 16.99 -4.94
C GLU A 68 13.10 17.02 -6.03
N GLN A 69 13.28 17.90 -7.02
CA GLN A 69 12.29 18.31 -8.05
C GLN A 69 11.68 17.17 -8.90
N ARG A 70 12.14 15.93 -8.77
CA ARG A 70 11.57 14.77 -9.48
C ARG A 70 10.43 14.09 -8.72
N GLY A 71 10.28 14.37 -7.43
CA GLY A 71 9.17 13.85 -6.62
C GLY A 71 9.07 12.34 -6.68
N LEU A 72 10.20 11.63 -6.63
CA LEU A 72 10.20 10.17 -6.52
C LEU A 72 9.71 9.80 -5.13
N PHE A 73 8.84 8.81 -5.06
CA PHE A 73 8.36 8.24 -3.82
C PHE A 73 8.13 6.75 -4.03
N SER A 74 7.97 6.04 -2.93
CA SER A 74 7.61 4.64 -2.96
C SER A 74 6.18 4.43 -2.47
N VAL A 75 5.55 3.40 -3.03
CA VAL A 75 4.21 2.97 -2.63
C VAL A 75 4.28 1.50 -2.26
N THR A 76 3.82 1.19 -1.05
CA THR A 76 3.69 -0.18 -0.56
C THR A 76 2.21 -0.52 -0.39
N ALA A 77 1.76 -1.57 -1.05
CA ALA A 77 0.41 -2.12 -0.91
C ALA A 77 0.49 -3.45 -0.17
N GLY A 78 -0.24 -3.59 0.94
CA GLY A 78 -0.14 -4.77 1.80
C GLY A 78 -1.13 -4.81 2.94
N TRP A 79 -1.17 -5.93 3.66
CA TRP A 79 -2.10 -6.15 4.77
C TRP A 79 -1.42 -6.01 6.12
N GLN A 80 -2.21 -5.62 7.12
CA GLN A 80 -1.79 -5.62 8.50
C GLN A 80 -1.47 -7.02 9.02
N VAL A 81 -0.31 -7.15 9.64
CA VAL A 81 0.17 -8.37 10.28
C VAL A 81 0.45 -8.11 11.76
N SER A 82 0.40 -9.17 12.57
CA SER A 82 0.76 -9.08 13.98
C SER A 82 2.27 -8.95 14.19
N THR A 83 3.08 -9.44 13.26
CA THR A 83 4.55 -9.43 13.33
C THR A 83 5.20 -9.51 11.93
N VAL A 84 6.41 -8.96 11.81
CA VAL A 84 7.23 -8.96 10.59
C VAL A 84 8.33 -10.03 10.60
N ASN A 85 8.29 -10.98 11.55
CA ASN A 85 9.36 -11.97 11.74
C ASN A 85 9.51 -13.00 10.60
N ALA A 86 8.56 -13.06 9.67
CA ALA A 86 8.58 -13.97 8.54
C ALA A 86 8.08 -13.24 7.29
N VAL A 87 8.94 -12.45 6.65
CA VAL A 87 8.62 -11.77 5.39
C VAL A 87 8.92 -12.74 4.23
N PRO A 88 7.94 -13.08 3.37
CA PRO A 88 8.20 -13.88 2.18
C PRO A 88 9.19 -13.21 1.22
N GLU A 89 9.88 -14.00 0.40
CA GLU A 89 10.76 -13.46 -0.64
C GLU A 89 9.96 -12.63 -1.66
N GLY A 90 10.48 -11.46 -2.02
CA GLY A 90 9.81 -10.51 -2.92
C GLY A 90 8.81 -9.57 -2.23
N PHE A 91 8.64 -9.68 -0.91
CA PHE A 91 7.74 -8.84 -0.12
C PHE A 91 8.57 -7.89 0.75
N VAL A 92 7.93 -6.82 1.21
CA VAL A 92 8.52 -5.85 2.13
C VAL A 92 7.71 -5.79 3.42
N ALA A 93 8.40 -5.62 4.54
CA ALA A 93 7.80 -5.23 5.80
C ALA A 93 7.90 -3.72 5.98
N THR A 94 6.80 -3.09 6.38
CA THR A 94 6.74 -1.67 6.71
C THR A 94 6.16 -1.51 8.11
N GLU A 95 6.91 -0.86 8.99
CA GLU A 95 6.45 -0.49 10.32
C GLU A 95 5.91 0.95 10.26
N ILE A 96 4.62 1.09 10.55
CA ILE A 96 3.97 2.39 10.70
C ILE A 96 4.09 2.77 12.18
N PRO A 97 4.87 3.80 12.54
CA PRO A 97 4.96 4.22 13.93
C PRO A 97 3.62 4.77 14.43
N LYS A 98 3.42 4.75 15.75
CA LYS A 98 2.24 5.37 16.34
C LYS A 98 2.25 6.88 16.05
N GLY A 99 1.14 7.42 15.58
CA GLY A 99 1.00 8.84 15.28
C GLY A 99 -0.38 9.18 14.73
N ASP A 100 -0.60 10.46 14.45
CA ASP A 100 -1.81 10.93 13.80
C ASP A 100 -1.58 10.95 12.29
N TYR A 101 -2.42 10.21 11.56
CA TYR A 101 -2.33 10.04 10.11
C TYR A 101 -3.65 10.41 9.44
N LEU A 102 -3.56 10.92 8.22
CA LEU A 102 -4.70 11.02 7.33
C LEU A 102 -4.99 9.63 6.77
N VAL A 103 -6.03 8.99 7.28
CA VAL A 103 -6.44 7.66 6.83
C VAL A 103 -7.57 7.81 5.83
N PHE A 104 -7.36 7.27 4.63
CA PHE A 104 -8.40 7.16 3.61
C PHE A 104 -9.08 5.81 3.79
N ILE A 105 -10.23 5.81 4.47
CA ILE A 105 -11.07 4.62 4.61
C ILE A 105 -12.17 4.74 3.55
N GLU A 106 -12.10 3.92 2.52
CA GLU A 106 -13.25 3.68 1.65
C GLU A 106 -13.80 2.29 1.95
N GLU A 107 -15.01 2.25 2.50
CA GLU A 107 -15.86 1.06 2.45
C GLU A 107 -16.58 1.11 1.10
N GLY A 108 -16.06 0.40 0.11
CA GLY A 108 -16.61 0.34 -1.24
C GLY A 108 -16.05 -0.86 -2.00
N ASP A 109 -16.74 -1.26 -3.07
CA ASP A 109 -16.16 -2.15 -4.06
C ASP A 109 -14.85 -1.50 -4.55
N MET A 110 -13.74 -2.24 -4.44
CA MET A 110 -12.50 -1.88 -5.13
C MET A 110 -12.82 -1.39 -6.54
N PRO A 111 -12.11 -0.38 -7.09
CA PRO A 111 -12.40 0.13 -8.42
C PRO A 111 -12.41 -1.04 -9.40
N THR A 112 -13.61 -1.38 -9.89
CA THR A 112 -13.77 -2.33 -10.98
C THR A 112 -13.07 -1.71 -12.17
N VAL A 113 -11.86 -2.19 -12.46
CA VAL A 113 -11.14 -1.84 -13.68
C VAL A 113 -12.02 -2.33 -14.83
N ILE A 114 -12.70 -1.39 -15.48
CA ILE A 114 -13.50 -1.68 -16.66
C ILE A 114 -12.51 -1.84 -17.81
N TYR A 115 -12.20 -3.08 -18.18
CA TYR A 115 -11.61 -3.34 -19.48
C TYR A 115 -12.71 -3.11 -20.54
N SER A 116 -12.55 -2.08 -21.37
CA SER A 116 -13.33 -1.90 -22.60
C SER A 116 -12.72 -2.66 -23.75
#